data_AF-E0XYN9-F1
#
_entry.id   AF-E0XYN9-F1
#
_cell.length_a   1.000
_cell.length_b   1.000
_cell.length_c   1.000
_cell.angle_alpha   90.00
_cell.angle_beta   90.00
_cell.angle_gamma   90.00
#
_symmetry.space_group_name_H-M   'P 1'
#
loop_
_entity.id
_entity.type
_entity.pdbx_description
1 polymer ?
#
loop_
_entity_poly.entity_id
_entity_poly.type
_entity_poly.pdbx_seq_one_letter_code
_entity_poly.pdbx_strand_id
1 'polypeptide(L)' 'MYVGNVTTPTMLMTGEKDLRTPMEQTEQYYKALKLRKVPTAMIRLTDGWHSRSRPPTNFIRVQLYLRNWFERFSVE' A
#
# COMPACT_ATOMS: atom_id res chain seq x y z
N MET A 1 -1.70 11.35 15.10
CA MET A 1 -1.61 10.14 14.25
C MET A 1 -0.77 9.08 14.96
N TYR A 2 -1.28 7.86 15.10
CA TYR A 2 -0.60 6.74 15.78
C TYR A 2 0.63 6.17 15.05
N VAL A 3 1.01 6.77 13.92
CA VAL A 3 2.20 6.38 13.12
C VAL A 3 3.49 6.38 13.95
N GLY A 4 3.52 7.14 15.06
CA GLY A 4 4.61 7.20 16.03
C GLY A 4 4.99 5.86 16.66
N ASN A 5 4.11 4.86 16.61
CA ASN A 5 4.32 3.54 17.21
C ASN A 5 4.66 2.47 16.18
N VAL A 6 4.64 2.80 14.89
CA VAL A 6 4.83 1.81 13.83
C VAL A 6 6.33 1.52 13.66
N THR A 7 6.67 0.24 13.78
CA THR A 7 8.01 -0.32 13.51
C THR A 7 7.98 -1.38 12.42
N THR A 8 6.83 -2.02 12.20
CA THR A 8 6.63 -3.08 11.21
C THR A 8 6.77 -2.56 9.77
N PRO A 9 7.52 -3.25 8.90
CA PRO A 9 7.52 -2.98 7.46
C PRO A 9 6.09 -2.93 6.90
N THR A 10 5.72 -1.81 6.27
CA THR A 10 4.33 -1.56 5.86
C THR A 10 4.24 -1.24 4.36
N MET A 11 3.47 -2.05 3.63
CA MET A 11 3.08 -1.76 2.25
C MET A 11 1.67 -1.17 2.22
N LEU A 12 1.51 -0.08 1.47
CA LEU A 12 0.25 0.61 1.25
C LEU A 12 -0.18 0.46 -0.21
N MET A 13 -1.47 0.26 -0.45
CA MET A 13 -2.00 0.03 -1.79
C MET A 13 -3.39 0.65 -1.93
N THR A 14 -3.56 1.52 -2.94
CA THR A 14 -4.81 2.25 -3.18
C THR A 14 -5.05 2.43 -4.68
N GLY A 15 -6.32 2.43 -5.08
CA GLY A 15 -6.74 2.78 -6.44
C GLY A 15 -6.63 4.28 -6.70
N GLU A 16 -6.14 4.67 -7.88
CA GLU A 16 -5.99 6.08 -8.25
C GLU A 16 -7.31 6.86 -8.30
N LYS A 17 -8.43 6.16 -8.52
CA LYS A 17 -9.78 6.69 -8.63
C LYS A 17 -10.65 6.34 -7.42
N ASP A 18 -10.06 5.91 -6.32
CA ASP A 18 -10.82 5.53 -5.12
C ASP A 18 -11.50 6.76 -4.48
N LEU A 19 -12.83 6.78 -4.50
CA LEU A 19 -13.64 7.85 -3.90
C LEU A 19 -14.05 7.56 -2.44
N ARG A 20 -13.93 6.31 -1.99
CA ARG A 20 -14.33 5.89 -0.63
C ARG A 20 -13.18 6.08 0.36
N THR A 21 -11.97 5.76 -0.07
CA THR A 21 -10.73 6.03 0.67
C THR A 21 -9.77 6.78 -0.25
N PRO A 22 -9.89 8.12 -0.35
CA PRO A 22 -9.11 8.94 -1.27
C PRO A 22 -7.60 8.77 -1.08
N MET A 23 -6.86 8.86 -2.19
CA MET A 23 -5.41 8.65 -2.27
C MET A 23 -4.61 9.46 -1.25
N GLU A 24 -5.08 10.67 -0.91
CA GLU A 24 -4.44 11.56 0.06
C GLU A 24 -4.21 10.89 1.42
N GLN A 25 -5.15 10.05 1.89
CA GLN A 25 -4.99 9.33 3.16
C GLN A 25 -3.77 8.39 3.10
N THR A 26 -3.62 7.67 2.00
CA THR A 26 -2.49 6.78 1.76
C THR A 26 -1.18 7.53 1.61
N GLU A 27 -1.17 8.65 0.90
CA GLU A 27 0.02 9.50 0.72
C GLU A 27 0.50 10.11 2.04
N GLN A 28 -0.42 10.60 2.87
CA GLN A 28 -0.09 11.14 4.19
C GLN A 28 0.57 10.09 5.06
N TYR A 29 0.00 8.88 5.12
CA TYR A 29 0.56 7.80 5.93
C TYR A 29 1.90 7.27 5.37
N TYR A 30 2.02 7.13 4.04
CA TYR A 30 3.28 6.77 3.39
C TYR A 30 4.40 7.76 3.73
N LYS A 31 4.14 9.06 3.59
CA LYS A 31 5.11 10.12 3.92
C LYS A 31 5.51 10.06 5.40
N ALA A 32 4.55 9.88 6.30
CA ALA A 32 4.82 9.77 7.73
C ALA A 32 5.71 8.56 8.07
N LEU A 33 5.47 7.39 7.46
CA LEU A 33 6.31 6.21 7.65
C LEU A 33 7.72 6.39 7.05
N LYS A 34 7.82 7.05 5.88
CA LYS A 34 9.11 7.38 5.25
C LYS A 34 9.95 8.31 6.11
N LEU A 35 9.35 9.35 6.70
CA LEU A 35 10.03 10.26 7.63
C LEU A 35 10.58 9.52 8.85
N ARG A 36 9.86 8.49 9.30
CA ARG A 36 10.27 7.61 10.40
C ARG A 36 11.24 6.50 10.00
N LYS A 37 11.67 6.45 8.74
CA LYS A 37 12.57 5.43 8.19
C LYS A 37 12.05 3.99 8.35
N VAL A 38 10.72 3.81 8.44
CA VAL A 38 10.12 2.48 8.41
C VAL A 38 10.19 1.93 6.98
N PRO A 39 10.62 0.66 6.77
CA PRO A 39 10.59 0.04 5.45
C PRO A 39 9.19 0.06 4.86
N THR A 40 9.02 0.72 3.73
CA THR A 40 7.70 1.08 3.19
C THR A 40 7.66 1.01 1.68
N ALA A 41 6.51 0.60 1.15
CA ALA A 41 6.17 0.69 -0.26
C ALA A 41 4.77 1.27 -0.43
N MET A 42 4.57 2.05 -1.49
CA MET A 42 3.26 2.57 -1.87
C MET A 42 2.96 2.16 -3.31
N ILE A 43 1.83 1.47 -3.49
CA ILE A 43 1.40 0.95 -4.77
C ILE A 43 0.13 1.68 -5.20
N ARG A 44 0.22 2.36 -6.32
CA ARG A 44 -0.92 2.98 -7.00
C ARG A 44 -1.46 1.98 -8.02
N LEU A 45 -2.71 1.58 -7.84
CA LEU A 45 -3.41 0.73 -8.79
C LEU A 45 -4.01 1.61 -9.88
N THR A 46 -3.36 1.61 -11.04
CA THR A 46 -3.74 2.37 -12.24
C THR A 46 -5.18 2.10 -12.62
N ASP A 47 -5.96 3.16 -12.85
CA ASP A 47 -7.41 3.11 -13.12
C ASP A 47 -8.25 2.38 -12.06
N GLY A 48 -7.64 2.05 -10.91
CA GLY A 48 -8.28 1.34 -9.82
C GLY A 48 -9.21 2.26 -9.04
N TRP A 49 -10.38 1.73 -8.72
CA TRP A 49 -11.30 2.34 -7.76
C TRP A 49 -11.07 1.73 -6.38
N HIS A 50 -12.09 1.72 -5.52
CA HIS A 50 -11.99 1.06 -4.22
C HIS A 50 -11.77 -0.46 -4.32
N SER A 51 -12.29 -1.10 -5.37
CA SER A 51 -12.00 -2.50 -5.64
C SER A 51 -10.59 -2.65 -6.23
N ARG A 52 -9.79 -3.53 -5.60
CA ARG A 52 -8.41 -3.83 -6.03
C ARG A 52 -8.34 -4.76 -7.25
N SER A 53 -9.47 -5.31 -7.68
CA SER A 53 -9.52 -6.30 -8.77
C SER A 53 -9.86 -5.72 -10.14
N ARG A 54 -10.12 -4.41 -10.23
CA ARG A 54 -10.49 -3.73 -11.49
C ARG A 54 -9.50 -2.60 -11.82
N PRO A 55 -9.04 -2.48 -13.08
CA PRO A 55 -9.10 -3.48 -14.16
C PRO A 55 -8.49 -4.84 -13.75
N PRO A 56 -8.83 -5.96 -14.43
CA PRO A 56 -8.34 -7.30 -14.07
C PRO A 56 -6.82 -7.43 -13.96
N THR A 57 -6.07 -6.59 -14.68
CA THR A 57 -4.60 -6.48 -14.55
C THR A 57 -4.14 -6.11 -13.15
N ASN A 58 -4.92 -5.30 -12.41
CA ASN A 58 -4.62 -4.98 -11.02
C ASN A 58 -4.78 -6.19 -10.09
N PHE A 59 -5.70 -7.11 -10.39
CA PHE A 59 -5.90 -8.30 -9.57
C PHE A 59 -4.61 -9.13 -9.46
N ILE A 60 -3.98 -9.48 -10.59
CA ILE A 60 -2.74 -10.26 -10.58
C ILE A 60 -1.58 -9.47 -9.98
N ARG A 61 -1.48 -8.16 -10.26
CA ARG A 61 -0.47 -7.27 -9.67
C ARG A 61 -0.53 -7.28 -8.14
N VAL A 62 -1.74 -7.17 -7.56
CA VAL A 62 -1.94 -7.19 -6.11
C VAL A 62 -1.38 -8.47 -5.51
N GLN A 63 -1.65 -9.64 -6.11
CA GLN A 63 -1.15 -10.92 -5.61
C GLN A 63 0.38 -10.99 -5.65
N LEU A 64 0.99 -10.58 -6.77
CA LEU A 64 2.44 -10.59 -6.93
C LEU A 64 3.14 -9.63 -5.96
N TYR A 65 2.60 -8.43 -5.77
CA TYR A 65 3.15 -7.46 -4.82
C TYR A 65 3.02 -7.94 -3.37
N LEU A 66 1.88 -8.53 -2.99
CA LEU A 66 1.70 -9.10 -1.65
C LEU A 66 2.69 -10.24 -1.41
N ARG A 67 2.77 -11.20 -2.34
CA ARG A 67 3.72 -12.31 -2.26
C ARG A 67 5.16 -11.80 -2.07
N ASN A 68 5.60 -10.89 -2.92
CA ASN A 68 6.95 -10.32 -2.82
C ASN A 68 7.18 -9.57 -1.49
N TRP A 69 6.18 -8.85 -0.99
CA TRP A 69 6.31 -8.14 0.28
C TRP A 69 6.50 -9.11 1.44
N PHE A 70 5.69 -10.17 1.49
CA PHE A 70 5.83 -11.20 2.51
C PHE A 70 7.14 -11.96 2.36
N GLU A 71 7.55 -12.39 1.16
CA GLU A 71 8.86 -13.04 0.94
C GLU A 71 10.06 -12.22 1.48
N ARG A 72 9.95 -10.88 1.50
CA ARG A 72 11.01 -9.99 2.00
C ARG A 72 10.99 -9.76 3.51
N PHE A 73 9.84 -9.91 4.17
CA PHE A 73 9.62 -9.42 5.54
C PHE A 73 8.88 -10.39 6.47
N SER A 74 8.36 -11.52 5.98
CA SER A 74 7.86 -12.58 6.84
C SER A 74 9.02 -13.21 7.59
N VAL A 75 8.90 -13.30 8.90
CA VAL A 75 9.77 -14.13 9.73
C VAL A 75 9.16 -15.52 9.74
N GLU A 76 9.99 -16.55 9.61
CA GLU A 76 9.58 -17.95 9.78
C GLU A 76 9.00 -18.20 11.18
#